data_AF-A0A0Q8A1M6-F1
#
_entry.id   AF-A0A0Q8A1M6-F1
#
_cell.length_a   1.000
_cell.length_b   1.000
_cell.length_c   1.000
_cell.angle_alpha   90.00
_cell.angle_beta   90.00
_cell.angle_gamma   90.00
#
_symmetry.space_group_name_H-M   'P 1'
#
loop_
_entity.id
_entity.type
_entity.pdbx_description
1 polymer ?
#
loop_
_entity_poly.entity_id
_entity_poly.type
_entity_poly.pdbx_seq_one_letter_code
_entity_poly.pdbx_strand_id
1 'polypeptide(L)'
;MPRLAAAFTAAITTRDRARLSALFADDIDFRGLTPHRFWEAHTPDEVASVILDHWFEGDDRIVNAHLMDVVTVADTQRMGYLFELETPDGAHVVEQQAYYRTDGERISYLRVLCSGFRPVVPG
;
A
#
# COMPACT_ATOMS: atom_id res chain seq x y z
N MET A 1 -7.98 13.55 -1.69
CA MET A 1 -7.47 13.61 -3.09
C MET A 1 -7.50 12.21 -3.72
N PRO A 2 -8.55 11.84 -4.46
CA PRO A 2 -8.71 10.49 -5.01
C PRO A 2 -7.56 10.08 -5.94
N ARG A 3 -6.95 11.05 -6.64
CA ARG A 3 -5.88 10.83 -7.62
C ARG A 3 -4.61 10.23 -7.00
N LEU A 4 -4.19 10.70 -5.82
CA LEU A 4 -2.97 10.21 -5.18
C LEU A 4 -3.15 8.79 -4.65
N ALA A 5 -4.31 8.51 -4.07
CA ALA A 5 -4.69 7.16 -3.66
C ALA A 5 -4.73 6.20 -4.85
N ALA A 6 -5.36 6.61 -5.97
CA ALA A 6 -5.38 5.81 -7.19
C ALA A 6 -3.96 5.58 -7.78
N ALA A 7 -3.10 6.61 -7.77
CA ALA A 7 -1.71 6.47 -8.22
C ALA A 7 -0.91 5.52 -7.35
N PHE A 8 -1.08 5.59 -6.02
CA PHE A 8 -0.46 4.70 -5.05
C PHE A 8 -0.89 3.25 -5.26
N THR A 9 -2.19 2.99 -5.32
CA THR A 9 -2.72 1.65 -5.59
C THR A 9 -2.25 1.11 -6.94
N ALA A 10 -2.25 1.94 -7.99
CA ALA A 10 -1.78 1.54 -9.31
C ALA A 10 -0.29 1.18 -9.31
N ALA A 11 0.57 1.99 -8.68
CA ALA A 11 2.01 1.74 -8.61
C ALA A 11 2.33 0.43 -7.89
N ILE A 12 1.59 0.08 -6.82
CA ILE A 12 1.74 -1.22 -6.14
C ILE A 12 1.29 -2.35 -7.06
N THR A 13 0.13 -2.22 -7.68
CA THR A 13 -0.45 -3.24 -8.58
C THR A 13 0.49 -3.57 -9.74
N THR A 14 1.14 -2.57 -10.32
CA THR A 14 2.08 -2.75 -11.44
C THR A 14 3.51 -2.97 -10.99
N ARG A 15 3.78 -3.07 -9.68
CA ARG A 15 5.13 -3.13 -9.07
C ARG A 15 6.07 -2.05 -9.62
N ASP A 16 5.55 -0.87 -9.92
CA ASP A 16 6.32 0.24 -10.51
C ASP A 16 7.00 1.02 -9.39
N ARG A 17 8.22 0.58 -9.04
CA ARG A 17 9.04 1.21 -8.00
C ARG A 17 9.26 2.69 -8.26
N ALA A 18 9.57 3.08 -9.49
CA ALA A 18 9.88 4.47 -9.80
C ALA A 18 8.65 5.36 -9.60
N ARG A 19 7.47 4.90 -10.05
CA ARG A 19 6.22 5.61 -9.80
C ARG A 19 5.88 5.66 -8.33
N LEU A 20 6.07 4.56 -7.60
CA LEU A 20 5.78 4.51 -6.17
C LEU A 20 6.68 5.47 -5.38
N SER A 21 8.00 5.41 -5.58
CA SER A 21 8.96 6.33 -4.95
C SER A 21 8.62 7.80 -5.26
N ALA A 22 8.23 8.12 -6.49
CA ALA A 22 7.89 9.50 -6.88
C ALA A 22 6.66 10.09 -6.15
N LEU A 23 5.85 9.27 -5.47
CA LEU A 23 4.71 9.73 -4.68
C LEU A 23 5.12 10.25 -3.30
N PHE A 24 6.32 9.93 -2.81
CA PHE A 24 6.74 10.26 -1.45
C PHE A 24 7.59 11.52 -1.40
N ALA A 25 7.46 12.27 -0.32
CA ALA A 25 8.39 13.35 0.03
C ALA A 25 9.75 12.75 0.40
N ASP A 26 10.81 13.52 0.22
CA ASP A 26 12.19 13.06 0.45
C ASP A 26 12.43 12.66 1.92
N ASP A 27 11.66 13.24 2.85
CA ASP A 27 11.68 13.02 4.29
C ASP A 27 10.43 12.28 4.82
N ILE A 28 9.86 11.39 4.01
CA ILE A 28 8.65 10.61 4.34
C ILE A 28 8.72 9.96 5.73
N ASP A 29 7.73 10.25 6.58
CA ASP A 29 7.49 9.52 7.82
C ASP A 29 6.56 8.33 7.53
N PHE A 30 7.15 7.16 7.26
CA PHE A 30 6.40 5.93 6.97
C PHE A 30 6.43 4.93 8.12
N ARG A 31 5.24 4.38 8.43
CA ARG A 31 5.10 3.18 9.26
C ARG A 31 4.07 2.22 8.69
N GLY A 32 4.36 0.93 8.76
CA GLY A 32 3.46 -0.13 8.32
C GLY A 32 3.29 -1.19 9.39
N LEU A 33 2.09 -1.78 9.50
CA LEU A 33 1.82 -2.95 10.30
C LEU A 33 1.21 -4.04 9.42
N THR A 34 2.00 -5.07 9.17
CA THR A 34 1.52 -6.35 8.60
C THR A 34 1.37 -7.36 9.74
N PRO A 35 0.68 -8.50 9.53
CA PRO A 35 0.64 -9.53 10.54
C PRO A 35 2.04 -9.84 11.08
N HIS A 36 2.18 -9.78 12.41
CA HIS A 36 3.40 -10.10 13.16
C HIS A 36 4.63 -9.21 12.89
N ARG A 37 4.54 -8.15 12.06
CA ARG A 37 5.70 -7.30 11.72
C ARG A 37 5.33 -5.83 11.68
N PHE A 38 6.22 -5.02 12.25
CA PHE A 38 6.20 -3.57 12.16
C PHE A 38 7.30 -3.11 11.20
N TRP A 39 6.97 -2.12 10.36
CA TRP A 39 7.85 -1.54 9.35
C TRP A 39 8.00 -0.05 9.59
N GLU A 40 9.20 0.48 9.36
CA GLU A 40 9.51 1.90 9.42
C GLU A 40 10.56 2.21 8.34
N ALA A 41 10.43 3.36 7.70
CA ALA A 41 11.32 3.85 6.66
C ALA A 41 11.23 5.37 6.58
N HIS A 42 12.30 6.00 6.11
CA HIS A 42 12.44 7.47 6.14
C HIS A 42 12.80 8.09 4.79
N THR A 43 12.86 7.27 3.73
CA THR A 43 13.14 7.73 2.38
C THR A 43 12.19 7.08 1.37
N PRO A 44 11.91 7.73 0.23
CA PRO A 44 11.04 7.17 -0.82
C PRO A 44 11.42 5.75 -1.26
N ASP A 45 12.71 5.49 -1.47
CA ASP A 45 13.20 4.21 -1.96
C ASP A 45 13.12 3.10 -0.91
N GLU A 46 13.36 3.42 0.37
CA GLU A 46 13.14 2.48 1.47
C GLU A 46 11.66 2.11 1.58
N VAL A 47 10.75 3.09 1.49
CA VAL A 47 9.30 2.82 1.50
C VAL A 47 8.90 1.93 0.33
N ALA A 48 9.36 2.23 -0.88
CA ALA A 48 9.08 1.41 -2.05
C ALA A 48 9.66 -0.01 -1.91
N SER A 49 10.83 -0.16 -1.29
CA SER A 49 11.42 -1.47 -0.97
C SER A 49 10.56 -2.27 0.02
N VAL A 50 10.14 -1.64 1.14
CA VAL A 50 9.21 -2.26 2.10
C VAL A 50 7.95 -2.77 1.40
N ILE A 51 7.33 -1.94 0.58
CA ILE A 51 6.04 -2.29 -0.02
C ILE A 51 6.18 -3.35 -1.13
N LEU A 52 7.19 -3.24 -2.00
CA LEU A 52 7.27 -4.07 -3.22
C LEU A 52 8.12 -5.34 -3.07
N ASP A 53 9.03 -5.38 -2.10
CA ASP A 53 9.96 -6.50 -1.90
C ASP A 53 9.64 -7.31 -0.63
N HIS A 54 8.94 -6.71 0.35
CA HIS A 54 8.67 -7.38 1.63
C HIS A 54 7.22 -7.71 1.91
N TRP A 55 6.25 -7.00 1.32
CA TRP A 55 4.83 -7.30 1.54
C TRP A 55 4.27 -8.35 0.59
N PHE A 56 4.92 -8.55 -0.55
CA PHE A 56 4.57 -9.53 -1.56
C PHE A 56 5.82 -10.34 -1.89
N GLU A 57 5.77 -11.65 -1.67
CA GLU A 57 6.87 -12.54 -2.00
C GLU A 57 7.00 -12.71 -3.52
N GLY A 58 8.11 -13.30 -3.99
CA GLY A 58 8.41 -13.41 -5.42
C GLY A 58 7.33 -14.12 -6.23
N ASP A 59 6.69 -15.11 -5.62
CA ASP A 59 5.65 -15.95 -6.24
C ASP A 59 4.22 -15.41 -6.02
N ASP A 60 4.06 -14.33 -5.25
CA ASP A 60 2.77 -13.66 -5.08
C ASP A 60 2.49 -12.76 -6.28
N ARG A 61 1.37 -13.01 -6.96
CA ARG A 61 0.94 -12.23 -8.12
C ARG A 61 -0.32 -11.44 -7.78
N ILE A 62 -0.19 -10.11 -7.71
CA ILE A 62 -1.35 -9.22 -7.65
C ILE A 62 -2.09 -9.34 -9.00
N VAL A 63 -3.31 -9.86 -8.98
CA VAL A 63 -4.14 -10.03 -10.17
C VAL A 63 -5.06 -8.84 -10.40
N ASN A 64 -5.46 -8.19 -9.30
CA ASN A 64 -6.34 -7.03 -9.34
C ASN A 64 -6.16 -6.16 -8.09
N ALA A 65 -6.58 -4.90 -8.18
CA ALA A 65 -6.60 -3.99 -7.06
C ALA A 65 -7.81 -3.07 -7.13
N HIS A 66 -8.50 -2.93 -6.00
CA HIS A 66 -9.69 -2.09 -5.86
C HIS A 66 -9.43 -1.01 -4.81
N LEU A 67 -9.44 0.24 -5.22
CA LEU A 67 -9.52 1.37 -4.29
C LEU A 67 -10.95 1.41 -3.74
N MET A 68 -11.12 1.13 -2.45
CA MET A 68 -12.44 1.02 -1.82
C MET A 68 -13.03 2.38 -1.51
N ASP A 69 -12.29 3.18 -0.75
CA ASP A 69 -12.73 4.50 -0.34
C ASP A 69 -11.56 5.46 -0.14
N VAL A 70 -11.86 6.75 -0.22
CA VAL A 70 -10.95 7.83 0.15
C VAL A 70 -11.75 8.83 0.97
N VAL A 71 -11.36 9.00 2.23
CA VAL A 71 -12.07 9.84 3.20
C VAL A 71 -11.12 10.89 3.75
N THR A 72 -11.63 12.12 3.95
CA THR A 72 -10.91 13.17 4.66
C THR A 72 -11.28 13.14 6.14
N VAL A 73 -10.29 13.02 7.02
CA VAL A 73 -10.38 13.13 8.47
C VAL A 73 -9.61 14.38 8.88
N ALA A 74 -10.28 15.53 8.90
CA ALA A 74 -9.67 16.85 9.13
C ALA A 74 -8.46 17.11 8.19
N ASP A 75 -7.24 17.12 8.73
CA ASP A 75 -5.98 17.34 8.00
C ASP A 75 -5.43 16.06 7.34
N THR A 76 -6.02 14.90 7.63
CA THR A 76 -5.53 13.58 7.26
C THR A 76 -6.43 12.93 6.22
N GLN A 77 -5.85 12.25 5.25
CA GLN A 77 -6.58 11.43 4.30
C GLN A 77 -6.52 9.96 4.73
N ARG A 78 -7.61 9.22 4.57
CA ARG A 78 -7.64 7.76 4.70
C ARG A 78 -7.97 7.15 3.35
N MET A 79 -7.24 6.14 2.93
CA MET A 79 -7.59 5.29 1.79
C MET A 79 -7.64 3.83 2.21
N GLY A 80 -8.65 3.10 1.75
CA GLY A 80 -8.70 1.63 1.83
C GLY A 80 -8.53 1.03 0.45
N TYR A 81 -7.77 -0.05 0.32
CA TYR A 81 -7.66 -0.80 -0.92
C TYR A 81 -7.58 -2.29 -0.66
N LEU A 82 -8.10 -3.06 -1.62
CA LEU A 82 -8.10 -4.51 -1.62
C LEU A 82 -7.27 -5.02 -2.80
N PHE A 83 -6.29 -5.88 -2.52
CA PHE A 83 -5.56 -6.63 -3.53
C PHE A 83 -6.13 -8.04 -3.63
N GLU A 84 -6.38 -8.48 -4.85
CA GLU A 84 -6.60 -9.88 -5.17
C GLU A 84 -5.26 -10.46 -5.60
N LEU A 85 -4.88 -11.61 -5.04
CA LEU A 85 -3.61 -12.27 -5.31
C LEU A 85 -3.80 -13.73 -5.67
N GLU A 86 -2.94 -14.21 -6.56
CA GLU A 86 -2.63 -15.63 -6.69
C GLU A 86 -1.30 -15.90 -5.97
N THR A 87 -1.30 -16.90 -5.10
CA THR A 87 -0.11 -17.38 -4.38
C THR A 87 0.03 -18.89 -4.60
N PRO A 88 1.16 -19.51 -4.22
CA PRO A 88 1.31 -20.97 -4.26
C PRO A 88 0.22 -21.73 -3.48
N ASP A 89 -0.35 -21.10 -2.44
CA ASP A 89 -1.41 -21.67 -1.60
C ASP A 89 -2.84 -21.39 -2.14
N GLY A 90 -2.94 -20.70 -3.28
CA GLY A 90 -4.20 -20.40 -3.96
C GLY A 90 -4.57 -18.91 -3.92
N ALA A 91 -5.84 -18.63 -4.24
CA ALA A 91 -6.34 -17.27 -4.32
C ALA A 91 -6.49 -16.64 -2.92
N HIS A 92 -5.98 -15.41 -2.78
CA HIS A 92 -6.03 -14.64 -1.54
C HIS A 92 -6.53 -13.22 -1.80
N VAL A 93 -7.07 -12.60 -0.75
CA VAL A 93 -7.32 -11.16 -0.70
C VAL A 93 -6.55 -10.52 0.44
N VAL A 94 -6.08 -9.31 0.22
CA VAL A 94 -5.41 -8.48 1.22
C VAL A 94 -6.08 -7.12 1.23
N GLU A 95 -6.67 -6.73 2.35
CA GLU A 95 -7.07 -5.34 2.59
C GLU A 95 -5.92 -4.61 3.27
N GLN A 96 -5.66 -3.39 2.81
CA GLN A 96 -4.88 -2.43 3.58
C GLN A 96 -5.65 -1.12 3.75
N GLN A 97 -5.49 -0.54 4.94
CA GLN A 97 -5.97 0.80 5.25
C GLN A 97 -4.78 1.69 5.51
N ALA A 98 -4.74 2.82 4.80
CA ALA A 98 -3.67 3.79 4.90
C ALA A 98 -4.19 5.16 5.33
N TYR A 99 -3.55 5.75 6.34
CA TYR A 99 -3.70 7.16 6.67
C TYR A 99 -2.50 7.92 6.15
N TYR A 100 -2.73 9.03 5.47
CA TYR A 100 -1.66 9.80 4.86
C TYR A 100 -1.91 11.31 4.92
N ARG A 101 -0.82 12.06 4.93
CA ARG A 101 -0.79 13.52 4.73
C ARG A 101 0.23 13.84 3.65
N THR A 102 0.09 15.02 3.08
CA THR A 102 0.92 15.47 1.96
C THR A 102 1.67 16.75 2.31
N ASP A 103 2.88 16.88 1.76
CA ASP A 103 3.53 18.18 1.55
C ASP A 103 3.50 18.48 0.05
N GLY A 104 2.77 19.52 -0.33
CA GLY A 104 2.40 19.77 -1.72
C GLY A 104 1.67 18.58 -2.35
N GLU A 105 2.24 18.02 -3.41
CA GLU A 105 1.67 16.88 -4.15
C GLU A 105 2.18 15.51 -3.68
N ARG A 106 3.12 15.47 -2.74
CA ARG A 106 3.81 14.25 -2.29
C ARG A 106 3.37 13.84 -0.90
N ILE A 107 3.34 12.54 -0.64
CA ILE A 107 3.02 11.96 0.67
C ILE A 107 4.21 12.17 1.60
N SER A 108 4.03 12.92 2.68
CA SER A 108 5.05 13.18 3.72
C SER A 108 4.84 12.35 4.99
N TYR A 109 3.64 11.80 5.17
CA TYR A 109 3.29 10.93 6.28
C TYR A 109 2.44 9.79 5.77
N LEU A 110 2.79 8.55 6.15
CA LEU A 110 2.04 7.36 5.75
C LEU A 110 1.99 6.33 6.90
N ARG A 111 0.78 5.87 7.23
CA ARG A 111 0.52 4.77 8.17
C ARG A 111 -0.30 3.72 7.46
N VAL A 112 0.18 2.48 7.37
CA VAL A 112 -0.54 1.39 6.71
C VAL A 112 -0.80 0.26 7.69
N LEU A 113 -2.04 -0.24 7.72
CA LEU A 113 -2.43 -1.44 8.44
C LEU A 113 -2.94 -2.48 7.44
N CYS A 114 -2.50 -3.73 7.57
CA CYS A 114 -2.81 -4.81 6.65
C CYS A 114 -3.60 -5.93 7.35
N SER A 115 -4.64 -6.45 6.68
CA SER A 115 -5.40 -7.62 7.13
C SER A 115 -4.59 -8.92 7.14
N GLY A 116 -3.47 -8.93 6.42
CA GLY A 116 -2.80 -10.14 5.99
C GLY A 116 -3.53 -10.84 4.85
N PHE A 117 -2.89 -11.87 4.30
CA PHE A 117 -3.41 -12.70 3.22
C PHE A 117 -4.58 -13.51 3.73
N ARG A 118 -5.79 -13.25 3.25
CA ARG A 118 -7.02 -13.98 3.62
C ARG A 118 -7.39 -14.92 2.47
N PRO A 119 -7.51 -16.24 2.71
CA PRO A 119 -7.84 -17.18 1.64
C PRO A 119 -9.23 -16.90 1.09
N VAL A 120 -9.38 -16.91 -0.22
CA VAL A 120 -10.68 -16.87 -0.89
C VAL A 120 -11.24 -18.28 -0.86
N VAL A 121 -12.12 -18.57 0.09
CA VAL A 121 -12.85 -19.83 0.09
C VAL A 121 -13.94 -19.73 -0.98
N PRO A 122 -14.01 -20.67 -1.94
CA PRO A 122 -15.19 -20.75 -2.81
C PRO A 122 -16.41 -20.96 -1.90
N GLY A 123 -17.37 -20.04 -1.97
CA GLY A 123 -18.63 -20.14 -1.25
C GLY A 123 -19.49 -21.31 -1.71
#